data_AF-A0A5C6QM72-F1
#
_entry.id   AF-A0A5C6QM72-F1
#
_cell.length_a   1.000
_cell.length_b   1.000
_cell.length_c   1.000
_cell.angle_alpha   90.00
_cell.angle_beta   90.00
_cell.angle_gamma   90.00
#
_symmetry.space_group_name_H-M   'P 1'
#
loop_
_entity.id
_entity.type
_entity.pdbx_description
1 polymer ?
#
loop_
_entity_poly.entity_id
_entity_poly.type
_entity_poly.pdbx_seq_one_letter_code
_entity_poly.pdbx_strand_id
1 'polypeptide(L)'
;MAIHNITDSALLVKKSRRTIQRYIANGKLTMVRDTLGKPQIDTTELIRVFSSLSKVSQKIIAKKSQNVAGKLSKKNNTINLTPDELEDIITRAVEKALSKAIPLLIEHKNTVPKPEPIIATAPVVHKKRKPIVPINRPSIAKNKERKNGYAAAFGLPNVITEVIHLQIMKLHGEGLTSRQIEKEVSVSLPSIQRTINVST
;
A
#
# COMPACT_ATOMS: atom_id res chain seq x y z
N MET A 1 1.25 6.35 31.34
CA MET A 1 0.03 7.14 31.02
C MET A 1 -0.60 6.60 29.74
N ALA A 2 -1.74 7.11 29.29
CA ALA A 2 -2.30 6.73 27.99
C ALA A 2 -1.45 7.31 26.84
N ILE A 3 -1.22 6.51 25.81
CA ILE A 3 -0.34 6.82 24.68
C ILE A 3 -1.17 6.82 23.38
N HIS A 4 -0.94 7.81 22.51
CA HIS A 4 -1.74 8.03 21.31
C HIS A 4 -0.89 8.11 20.04
N ASN A 5 -1.45 7.69 18.91
CA ASN A 5 -0.81 7.94 17.61
C ASN A 5 -0.99 9.42 17.19
N ILE A 6 -0.22 9.90 16.21
CA ILE A 6 -0.26 11.30 15.74
C ILE A 6 -1.68 11.76 15.32
N THR A 7 -2.48 10.88 14.72
CA THR A 7 -3.85 11.19 14.26
C THR A 7 -4.79 11.37 15.44
N ASP A 8 -4.77 10.45 16.40
CA ASP A 8 -5.59 10.51 17.61
C ASP A 8 -5.20 11.72 18.45
N SER A 9 -3.90 11.98 18.58
CA SER A 9 -3.34 13.17 19.23
C SER A 9 -3.90 14.46 18.61
N ALA A 10 -3.92 14.54 17.27
CA ALA A 10 -4.46 15.68 16.54
C ALA A 10 -5.97 15.90 16.80
N LEU A 11 -6.74 14.82 16.88
CA LEU A 11 -8.16 14.86 17.23
C LEU A 11 -8.35 15.33 18.69
N LEU A 12 -7.60 14.75 19.64
CA LEU A 12 -7.66 15.09 21.06
C LEU A 12 -7.41 16.58 21.32
N VAL A 13 -6.46 17.21 20.64
CA VAL A 13 -6.16 18.64 20.85
C VAL A 13 -6.87 19.58 19.87
N LYS A 14 -7.79 19.06 19.02
CA LYS A 14 -8.47 19.82 17.95
C LYS A 14 -7.50 20.62 17.06
N LYS A 15 -6.35 20.03 16.70
CA LYS A 15 -5.38 20.62 15.74
C LYS A 15 -5.21 19.74 14.52
N SER A 16 -4.70 20.31 13.43
CA SER A 16 -4.36 19.51 12.24
C SER A 16 -3.17 18.58 12.52
N ARG A 17 -3.15 17.40 11.89
CA ARG A 17 -2.02 16.45 11.96
C ARG A 17 -0.67 17.11 11.61
N ARG A 18 -0.66 18.03 10.65
CA ARG A 18 0.50 18.85 10.28
C ARG A 18 1.01 19.74 11.42
N THR A 19 0.13 20.17 12.33
CA THR A 19 0.52 20.94 13.52
C THR A 19 1.23 20.05 14.54
N ILE A 20 0.69 18.86 14.84
CA ILE A 20 1.37 17.89 15.71
C ILE A 20 2.76 17.54 15.15
N GLN A 21 2.85 17.22 13.85
CA GLN A 21 4.12 16.91 13.17
C GLN A 21 5.12 18.08 13.23
N ARG A 22 4.67 19.32 13.04
CA ARG A 22 5.52 20.51 13.18
C ARG A 22 6.02 20.72 14.61
N TYR A 23 5.18 20.46 15.60
CA TYR A 23 5.57 20.60 17.01
C TYR A 23 6.60 19.54 17.43
N ILE A 24 6.51 18.32 16.90
CA ILE A 24 7.54 17.28 17.05
C ILE A 24 8.84 17.71 16.36
N ALA A 25 8.77 18.16 15.09
CA ALA A 25 9.94 18.60 14.33
C ALA A 25 10.66 19.79 14.98
N ASN A 26 9.92 20.67 15.65
CA ASN A 26 10.45 21.82 16.39
C ASN A 26 10.83 21.49 17.85
N GLY A 27 10.81 20.22 18.28
CA GLY A 27 11.16 19.79 19.64
C GLY A 27 10.19 20.22 20.75
N LYS A 28 8.99 20.75 20.42
CA LYS A 28 7.99 21.19 21.41
C LYS A 28 7.20 20.04 22.03
N LEU A 29 6.98 18.97 21.25
CA LEU A 29 6.37 17.71 21.68
C LEU A 29 7.43 16.62 21.69
N THR A 30 7.57 15.92 22.81
CA THR A 30 8.32 14.66 22.88
C THR A 30 7.49 13.55 22.24
N MET A 31 8.15 12.60 21.58
CA MET A 31 7.50 11.51 20.87
C MET A 31 8.28 10.22 21.11
N VAL A 32 7.59 9.19 21.59
CA VAL A 32 8.12 7.84 21.76
C VAL A 32 7.91 7.05 20.46
N ARG A 33 8.73 6.04 20.21
CA ARG A 33 8.49 5.06 19.14
C ARG A 33 8.04 3.75 19.75
N ASP A 34 6.95 3.22 19.18
CA ASP A 34 6.45 1.87 19.45
C ASP A 34 7.49 0.80 19.09
N THR A 35 7.27 -0.42 19.58
CA THR A 35 7.92 -1.67 19.12
C THR A 35 7.97 -1.81 17.59
N LEU A 36 6.94 -1.32 16.90
CA LEU A 36 6.83 -1.29 15.43
C LEU A 36 7.46 -0.04 14.78
N GLY A 37 8.25 0.76 15.53
CA GLY A 37 8.85 2.02 15.09
C GLY A 37 7.85 3.17 14.86
N LYS A 38 6.57 2.96 15.18
CA LYS A 38 5.49 3.93 14.91
C LYS A 38 5.55 5.11 15.90
N PRO A 39 5.32 6.34 15.43
CA PRO A 39 5.36 7.53 16.28
C PRO A 39 4.14 7.59 17.21
N GLN A 40 4.42 7.72 18.50
CA GLN A 40 3.46 7.75 19.60
C GLN A 40 3.74 8.94 20.54
N ILE A 41 2.69 9.49 21.16
CA ILE A 41 2.77 10.69 22.02
C ILE A 41 1.94 10.43 23.28
N ASP A 42 2.49 10.77 24.44
CA ASP A 42 1.81 10.62 25.72
C ASP A 42 0.72 11.68 25.92
N THR A 43 -0.35 11.30 26.61
CA THR A 43 -1.41 12.23 27.05
C THR A 43 -0.87 13.44 27.81
N THR A 44 0.16 13.26 28.65
CA THR A 44 0.77 14.35 29.43
C THR A 44 1.62 15.29 28.59
N GLU A 45 2.28 14.80 27.53
CA GLU A 45 2.96 15.65 26.54
C GLU A 45 1.95 16.55 25.82
N LEU A 46 0.80 16.00 25.43
CA LEU A 46 -0.29 16.77 24.82
C LEU A 46 -0.87 17.80 25.79
N ILE A 47 -1.07 17.43 27.08
CA ILE A 47 -1.55 18.36 28.11
C ILE A 47 -0.51 19.46 28.39
N ARG A 48 0.78 19.14 28.52
CA ARG A 48 1.83 20.16 28.74
C ARG A 48 1.87 21.21 27.63
N VAL A 49 1.70 20.78 26.38
CA VAL A 49 1.90 21.64 25.20
C VAL A 49 0.64 22.39 24.76
N PHE A 50 -0.55 21.84 24.99
CA PHE A 50 -1.82 22.43 24.55
C PHE A 50 -2.77 22.79 25.70
N SER A 51 -2.36 22.55 26.96
CA SER A 51 -3.06 22.80 28.23
C SER A 51 -4.37 22.04 28.45
N SER A 52 -5.16 21.82 27.39
CA SER A 52 -6.47 21.18 27.45
C SER A 52 -6.64 20.16 26.32
N LEU A 53 -7.25 19.02 26.66
CA LEU A 53 -7.72 18.04 25.68
C LEU A 53 -9.21 18.26 25.43
N SER A 54 -9.60 18.23 24.16
CA SER A 54 -11.00 18.22 23.77
C SER A 54 -11.66 16.91 24.22
N LYS A 55 -12.87 17.03 24.76
CA LYS A 55 -13.82 15.91 24.84
C LYS A 55 -14.21 15.51 23.42
N VAL A 56 -13.43 14.62 22.80
CA VAL A 56 -13.72 14.08 21.46
C VAL A 56 -14.79 13.00 21.65
N SER A 57 -16.05 13.32 21.35
CA SER A 57 -17.02 12.25 21.10
C SER A 57 -16.51 11.44 19.91
N GLN A 58 -16.51 10.11 20.04
CA GLN A 58 -16.09 9.20 18.97
C GLN A 58 -17.16 9.13 17.87
N LYS A 59 -17.47 10.28 17.26
CA LYS A 59 -18.29 10.33 16.05
C LYS A 59 -17.48 9.68 14.94
N ILE A 60 -17.71 8.39 14.74
CA ILE A 60 -17.07 7.58 13.70
C ILE A 60 -17.24 8.32 12.38
N ILE A 61 -16.15 8.93 11.91
CA ILE A 61 -16.15 9.59 10.61
C ILE A 61 -16.23 8.48 9.59
N ALA A 62 -17.44 8.24 9.07
CA ALA A 62 -17.68 7.33 7.96
C ALA A 62 -16.83 7.81 6.77
N LYS A 63 -15.66 7.22 6.61
CA LYS A 63 -14.74 7.54 5.53
C LYS A 63 -15.43 7.12 4.24
N LYS A 64 -15.98 8.09 3.50
CA LYS A 64 -16.39 7.88 2.10
C LYS A 64 -15.13 7.53 1.31
N SER A 65 -14.82 6.24 1.22
CA SER A 65 -13.78 5.72 0.35
C SER A 65 -14.24 5.93 -1.09
N GLN A 66 -13.60 6.86 -1.81
CA GLN A 66 -13.74 6.92 -3.26
C GLN A 66 -13.11 5.65 -3.84
N ASN A 67 -13.97 4.73 -4.29
CA ASN A 67 -13.58 3.60 -5.11
C ASN A 67 -13.11 4.12 -6.46
N VAL A 68 -11.81 4.42 -6.56
CA VAL A 68 -11.14 4.51 -7.86
C VAL A 68 -11.15 3.11 -8.46
N ALA A 69 -11.59 2.97 -9.70
CA ALA A 69 -11.77 1.69 -10.38
C ALA A 69 -10.43 0.97 -10.65
N GLY A 70 -9.87 0.33 -9.62
CA GLY A 70 -8.85 -0.69 -9.81
C GLY A 70 -9.46 -1.85 -10.58
N LYS A 71 -8.84 -2.26 -11.69
CA LYS A 71 -9.17 -3.50 -12.41
C LYS A 71 -8.81 -4.71 -11.54
N LEU A 72 -9.62 -4.97 -10.52
CA LEU A 72 -9.45 -6.08 -9.61
C LEU A 72 -10.05 -7.34 -10.24
N SER A 73 -9.29 -7.98 -11.15
CA SER A 73 -9.54 -9.37 -11.51
C SER A 73 -9.18 -10.25 -10.31
N LYS A 74 -10.09 -10.29 -9.33
CA LYS A 74 -10.17 -11.33 -8.31
C LYS A 74 -11.52 -12.01 -8.46
N LYS A 75 -11.52 -13.13 -9.19
CA LYS A 75 -12.56 -14.14 -9.04
C LYS A 75 -12.37 -14.80 -7.68
N ASN A 76 -12.85 -14.16 -6.62
CA ASN A 76 -13.03 -14.84 -5.34
C ASN A 76 -14.24 -15.77 -5.50
N ASN A 77 -13.98 -17.01 -5.92
CA ASN A 77 -14.93 -18.12 -5.95
C ASN A 77 -15.27 -18.57 -4.51
N THR A 78 -15.82 -17.66 -3.71
CA THR A 78 -16.41 -17.98 -2.42
C THR A 78 -17.81 -18.53 -2.69
N ILE A 79 -17.92 -19.86 -2.72
CA ILE A 79 -19.21 -20.55 -2.80
C ILE A 79 -19.73 -20.64 -1.37
N ASN A 80 -20.86 -19.99 -1.10
CA ASN A 80 -21.58 -20.16 0.15
C ASN A 80 -22.45 -21.41 0.01
N LEU A 81 -21.97 -22.53 0.52
CA LEU A 81 -22.74 -23.78 0.61
C LEU A 81 -23.64 -23.74 1.84
N THR A 82 -24.84 -24.34 1.75
CA THR A 82 -25.69 -24.56 2.92
C THR A 82 -25.11 -25.69 3.80
N PRO A 83 -25.51 -25.80 5.09
CA PRO A 83 -25.10 -26.92 5.94
C PRO A 83 -25.44 -28.27 5.31
N ASP A 84 -26.65 -28.41 4.78
CA ASP A 84 -27.15 -29.64 4.17
C ASP A 84 -26.30 -30.06 2.94
N GLU A 85 -25.91 -29.10 2.09
CA GLU A 85 -25.02 -29.36 0.95
C GLU A 85 -23.62 -29.82 1.39
N LEU A 86 -23.12 -29.29 2.52
CA LEU A 86 -21.84 -29.71 3.10
C LEU A 86 -21.92 -31.14 3.66
N GLU A 87 -23.01 -31.49 4.33
CA GLU A 87 -23.25 -32.85 4.82
C GLU A 87 -23.31 -33.85 3.66
N ASP A 88 -24.03 -33.52 2.58
CA ASP A 88 -24.16 -34.35 1.37
C ASP A 88 -22.82 -34.54 0.62
N ILE A 89 -21.92 -33.54 0.67
CA ILE A 89 -20.56 -33.65 0.14
C ILE A 89 -19.69 -34.55 1.02
N ILE A 90 -19.82 -34.43 2.35
CA ILE A 90 -19.03 -35.21 3.31
C ILE A 90 -19.42 -36.69 3.27
N THR A 91 -20.71 -37.02 3.25
CA THR A 91 -21.20 -38.42 3.19
C THR A 91 -20.68 -39.12 1.94
N ARG A 92 -20.87 -38.52 0.76
CA ARG A 92 -20.35 -39.04 -0.53
C ARG A 92 -18.82 -39.20 -0.54
N ALA A 93 -18.09 -38.30 0.10
CA ALA A 93 -16.64 -38.40 0.20
C ALA A 93 -16.20 -39.59 1.08
N VAL A 94 -16.90 -39.82 2.21
CA VAL A 94 -16.66 -40.95 3.12
C VAL A 94 -17.01 -42.29 2.46
N GLU A 95 -18.18 -42.40 1.80
CA GLU A 95 -18.57 -43.62 1.05
C GLU A 95 -17.54 -43.96 -0.03
N LYS A 96 -17.07 -42.96 -0.77
CA LYS A 96 -16.05 -43.14 -1.83
C LYS A 96 -14.68 -43.53 -1.27
N ALA A 97 -14.34 -43.09 -0.05
CA ALA A 97 -13.12 -43.52 0.64
C ALA A 97 -13.24 -44.97 1.12
N LEU A 98 -14.37 -45.34 1.75
CA LEU A 98 -14.61 -46.68 2.27
C LEU A 98 -14.67 -47.73 1.16
N SER A 99 -15.44 -47.48 0.10
CA SER A 99 -15.52 -48.37 -1.08
C SER A 99 -14.17 -48.61 -1.76
N LYS A 100 -13.23 -47.64 -1.68
CA LYS A 100 -11.86 -47.81 -2.18
C LYS A 100 -10.94 -48.53 -1.19
N ALA A 101 -11.18 -48.41 0.12
CA ALA A 101 -10.37 -49.03 1.16
C ALA A 101 -10.74 -50.50 1.44
N ILE A 102 -12.03 -50.86 1.34
CA ILE A 102 -12.52 -52.21 1.64
C ILE A 102 -11.84 -53.32 0.80
N PRO A 103 -11.66 -53.19 -0.53
CA PRO A 103 -10.94 -54.19 -1.33
C PRO A 103 -9.50 -54.41 -0.84
N LEU A 104 -8.79 -53.32 -0.53
CA LEU A 104 -7.41 -53.35 -0.05
C LEU A 104 -7.27 -54.01 1.33
N LEU A 105 -8.32 -54.07 2.14
CA LEU A 105 -8.31 -54.76 3.44
C LEU A 105 -8.67 -56.25 3.35
N ILE A 106 -9.22 -56.70 2.21
CA ILE A 106 -9.57 -58.11 1.97
C ILE A 106 -8.35 -58.90 1.48
N GLU A 107 -7.45 -58.27 0.72
CA GLU A 107 -6.23 -58.91 0.18
C GLU A 107 -5.20 -59.32 1.26
N HIS A 108 -5.25 -58.72 2.45
CA HIS A 108 -4.24 -58.91 3.51
C HIS A 108 -4.55 -60.05 4.50
N LYS A 109 -5.42 -61.00 4.13
CA LYS A 109 -5.79 -62.16 4.96
C LYS A 109 -5.05 -63.45 4.57
N ASN A 110 -3.72 -63.42 4.50
CA ASN A 110 -2.91 -64.64 4.63
C ASN A 110 -1.48 -64.34 5.10
N THR A 111 -1.05 -65.13 6.09
CA THR A 111 0.35 -65.31 6.56
C THR A 111 0.97 -64.21 7.45
N VAL A 112 1.17 -64.58 8.74
CA VAL A 112 2.10 -63.94 9.70
C VAL A 112 3.09 -65.04 10.18
N PRO A 113 4.42 -64.83 10.00
CA PRO A 113 5.42 -64.69 11.10
C PRO A 113 6.53 -63.65 10.74
N LYS A 114 7.59 -63.30 11.49
CA LYS A 114 8.16 -63.58 12.85
C LYS A 114 8.85 -62.25 13.33
N PRO A 115 9.12 -61.97 14.62
CA PRO A 115 9.76 -60.71 15.03
C PRO A 115 11.30 -60.79 15.10
N GLU A 116 11.99 -59.63 15.12
CA GLU A 116 13.18 -59.30 15.95
C GLU A 116 13.60 -57.80 15.76
N PRO A 117 14.49 -57.18 16.58
CA PRO A 117 14.25 -55.82 17.09
C PRO A 117 15.44 -54.82 16.89
N ILE A 118 15.42 -53.71 17.67
CA ILE A 118 16.49 -52.68 17.88
C ILE A 118 16.70 -51.78 16.61
N ILE A 119 16.93 -50.46 16.63
CA ILE A 119 17.65 -49.52 17.53
C ILE A 119 16.99 -48.13 17.57
N ALA A 120 17.12 -47.41 18.71
CA ALA A 120 16.65 -46.04 18.89
C ALA A 120 17.79 -44.98 18.81
N THR A 121 17.64 -44.00 17.90
CA THR A 121 18.28 -42.66 17.84
C THR A 121 17.64 -41.92 16.65
N ALA A 122 17.34 -40.61 16.61
CA ALA A 122 17.43 -39.48 17.54
C ALA A 122 16.37 -38.41 17.08
N PRO A 123 16.04 -37.35 17.84
CA PRO A 123 14.91 -36.46 17.50
C PRO A 123 15.22 -35.50 16.33
N VAL A 124 14.26 -35.36 15.41
CA VAL A 124 14.34 -34.45 14.25
C VAL A 124 14.19 -32.99 14.69
N VAL A 125 15.28 -32.23 14.59
CA VAL A 125 15.32 -30.80 14.94
C VAL A 125 14.63 -29.95 13.86
N HIS A 126 13.48 -29.36 14.19
CA HIS A 126 12.83 -28.35 13.34
C HIS A 126 13.64 -27.04 13.30
N LYS A 127 14.37 -26.80 12.21
CA LYS A 127 15.08 -25.53 11.95
C LYS A 127 14.07 -24.38 11.77
N LYS A 128 14.06 -23.43 12.72
CA LYS A 128 13.25 -22.20 12.64
C LYS A 128 13.63 -21.39 11.39
N ARG A 129 12.62 -20.96 10.62
CA ARG A 129 12.80 -20.04 9.48
C ARG A 129 13.22 -18.66 10.01
N LYS A 130 14.26 -18.07 9.42
CA LYS A 130 14.72 -16.71 9.75
C LYS A 130 13.70 -15.66 9.25
N PRO A 131 13.44 -14.57 10.00
CA PRO A 131 12.61 -13.48 9.52
C PRO A 131 13.21 -12.80 8.28
N ILE A 132 12.35 -12.38 7.36
CA ILE A 132 12.75 -11.61 6.17
C ILE A 132 13.11 -10.20 6.61
N VAL A 133 14.35 -9.78 6.36
CA VAL A 133 14.82 -8.42 6.63
C VAL A 133 14.09 -7.45 5.69
N PRO A 134 13.56 -6.31 6.18
CA PRO A 134 12.91 -5.33 5.30
C PRO A 134 13.92 -4.76 4.30
N ILE A 135 13.59 -4.86 3.01
CA ILE A 135 14.35 -4.24 1.93
C ILE A 135 14.23 -2.72 2.09
N ASN A 136 15.27 -2.10 2.66
CA ASN A 136 15.44 -0.65 2.65
C ASN A 136 15.62 -0.18 1.21
N ARG A 137 14.50 0.11 0.52
CA ARG A 137 14.53 0.85 -0.74
C ARG A 137 14.94 2.29 -0.43
N PRO A 138 16.13 2.77 -0.82
CA PRO A 138 16.50 4.15 -0.60
C PRO A 138 15.51 5.04 -1.36
N SER A 139 14.84 5.94 -0.63
CA SER A 139 14.05 7.00 -1.25
C SER A 139 15.03 7.99 -1.88
N ILE A 140 15.36 7.78 -3.16
CA ILE A 140 16.12 8.75 -3.95
C ILE A 140 15.31 10.05 -3.93
N ALA A 141 15.75 11.01 -3.12
CA ALA A 141 15.21 12.36 -3.14
C ALA A 141 15.56 12.92 -4.53
N LYS A 142 14.55 12.97 -5.42
CA LYS A 142 14.71 13.63 -6.71
C LYS A 142 14.97 15.11 -6.43
N ASN A 143 16.24 15.50 -6.53
CA ASN A 143 16.64 16.90 -6.43
C ASN A 143 15.78 17.69 -7.42
N LYS A 144 15.07 18.68 -6.91
CA LYS A 144 14.19 19.52 -7.71
C LYS A 144 15.06 20.34 -8.65
N GLU A 145 15.12 19.93 -9.91
CA GLU A 145 15.88 20.64 -10.95
C GLU A 145 15.55 22.13 -10.90
N ARG A 146 16.60 22.95 -11.03
CA ARG A 146 16.45 24.41 -11.07
C ARG A 146 15.52 24.74 -12.23
N LYS A 147 14.42 25.44 -11.94
CA LYS A 147 13.46 25.80 -12.99
C LYS A 147 14.14 26.72 -13.99
N ASN A 148 13.85 26.50 -15.28
CA ASN A 148 14.14 27.49 -16.30
C ASN A 148 13.41 28.81 -15.94
N GLY A 149 14.13 29.92 -15.90
CA GLY A 149 13.59 31.23 -15.55
C GLY A 149 12.47 31.68 -16.50
N TYR A 150 12.64 31.41 -17.81
CA TYR A 150 11.63 31.69 -18.82
C TYR A 150 10.35 30.87 -18.56
N ALA A 151 10.48 29.54 -18.48
CA ALA A 151 9.35 28.66 -18.20
C ALA A 151 8.63 29.02 -16.89
N ALA A 152 9.38 29.44 -15.86
CA ALA A 152 8.82 29.86 -14.59
C ALA A 152 8.01 31.16 -14.69
N ALA A 153 8.44 32.14 -15.50
CA ALA A 153 7.74 33.39 -15.72
C ALA A 153 6.39 33.18 -16.45
N PHE A 154 6.37 32.31 -17.47
CA PHE A 154 5.19 32.02 -18.28
C PHE A 154 4.36 30.82 -17.77
N GLY A 155 4.67 30.23 -16.61
CA GLY A 155 3.94 29.07 -16.06
C GLY A 155 4.09 27.75 -16.85
N LEU A 156 5.06 27.70 -17.76
CA LEU A 156 5.32 26.58 -18.67
C LEU A 156 6.14 25.46 -18.00
N PRO A 157 6.17 24.24 -18.58
CA PRO A 157 7.08 23.18 -18.14
C PRO A 157 8.55 23.60 -18.33
N ASN A 158 9.46 23.20 -17.42
CA ASN A 158 10.89 23.56 -17.46
C ASN A 158 11.57 23.30 -18.81
N VAL A 159 11.11 22.28 -19.55
CA VAL A 159 11.62 21.87 -20.87
C VAL A 159 11.39 22.94 -21.94
N ILE A 160 10.38 23.81 -21.78
CA ILE A 160 10.09 24.89 -22.72
C ILE A 160 11.07 26.04 -22.48
N THR A 161 12.03 26.20 -23.38
CA THR A 161 12.85 27.42 -23.50
C THR A 161 12.12 28.46 -24.36
N GLU A 162 12.63 29.69 -24.37
CA GLU A 162 12.14 30.77 -25.22
C GLU A 162 12.14 30.38 -26.72
N VAL A 163 13.24 29.77 -27.19
CA VAL A 163 13.36 29.27 -28.57
C VAL A 163 12.31 28.21 -28.89
N ILE A 164 12.09 27.26 -27.97
CA ILE A 164 11.08 26.21 -28.11
C ILE A 164 9.66 26.81 -28.12
N HIS A 165 9.40 27.80 -27.27
CA HIS A 165 8.11 28.50 -27.21
C HIS A 165 7.81 29.24 -28.52
N LEU A 166 8.77 30.01 -29.03
CA LEU A 166 8.64 30.72 -30.31
C LEU A 166 8.45 29.76 -31.49
N GLN A 167 9.17 28.64 -31.53
CA GLN A 167 8.98 27.61 -32.55
C GLN A 167 7.56 27.00 -32.49
N ILE A 168 7.07 26.64 -31.30
CA ILE A 168 5.70 26.11 -31.13
C ILE A 168 4.67 27.15 -31.59
N MET A 169 4.83 28.43 -31.24
CA MET A 169 3.91 29.49 -31.64
C MET A 169 3.91 29.72 -33.15
N LYS A 170 5.08 29.71 -33.80
CA LYS A 170 5.23 29.82 -35.25
C LYS A 170 4.51 28.67 -35.98
N LEU A 171 4.79 27.43 -35.61
CA LEU A 171 4.20 26.24 -36.22
C LEU A 171 2.68 26.15 -35.98
N HIS A 172 2.21 26.57 -34.81
CA HIS A 172 0.77 26.65 -34.53
C HIS A 172 0.10 27.75 -35.38
N GLY A 173 0.77 28.90 -35.58
CA GLY A 173 0.32 29.95 -36.51
C GLY A 173 0.29 29.52 -37.98
N GLU A 174 1.16 28.59 -38.38
CA GLU A 174 1.13 27.90 -39.69
C GLU A 174 0.02 26.84 -39.79
N GLY A 175 -0.81 26.66 -38.74
CA GLY A 175 -1.95 25.74 -38.73
C GLY A 175 -1.59 24.28 -38.41
N LEU A 176 -0.36 23.99 -37.97
CA LEU A 176 0.05 22.64 -37.62
C LEU A 176 -0.58 22.18 -36.31
N THR A 177 -1.03 20.92 -36.28
CA THR A 177 -1.59 20.30 -35.07
C THR A 177 -0.49 20.00 -34.05
N SER A 178 -0.83 19.98 -32.76
CA SER A 178 0.10 19.63 -31.67
C SER A 178 0.87 18.31 -31.89
N ARG A 179 0.30 17.36 -32.64
CA ARG A 179 0.93 16.08 -33.02
C ARG A 179 1.96 16.18 -34.14
N GLN A 180 1.83 17.18 -35.02
CA GLN A 180 2.86 17.50 -36.01
C GLN A 180 4.01 18.24 -35.32
N ILE A 181 3.69 19.22 -34.47
CA ILE A 181 4.66 20.00 -33.70
C ILE A 181 5.53 19.11 -32.79
N GLU A 182 4.99 18.05 -32.16
CA GLU A 182 5.78 17.11 -31.36
C GLU A 182 6.91 16.43 -32.14
N LYS A 183 6.66 16.08 -33.41
CA LYS A 183 7.66 15.42 -34.27
C LYS A 183 8.83 16.33 -34.63
N GLU A 184 8.58 17.63 -34.68
CA GLU A 184 9.59 18.63 -35.03
C GLU A 184 10.34 19.13 -33.80
N VAL A 185 9.61 19.48 -32.74
CA VAL A 185 10.17 20.16 -31.55
C VAL A 185 10.72 19.17 -30.50
N SER A 186 10.49 17.86 -30.66
CA SER A 186 10.96 16.80 -29.73
C SER A 186 10.51 17.00 -28.27
N VAL A 187 9.36 17.66 -28.08
CA VAL A 187 8.75 17.95 -26.78
C VAL A 187 7.39 17.27 -26.68
N SER A 188 7.12 16.62 -25.55
CA SER A 188 5.87 15.89 -25.29
C SER A 188 4.58 16.67 -25.60
N LEU A 189 3.58 16.03 -26.23
CA LEU A 189 2.25 16.61 -26.52
C LEU A 189 1.65 17.44 -25.37
N PRO A 190 1.64 17.00 -24.09
CA PRO A 190 1.00 17.76 -23.02
C PRO A 190 1.71 19.08 -22.72
N SER A 191 3.01 19.17 -23.02
CA SER A 191 3.80 20.38 -22.85
C SER A 191 3.56 21.35 -24.00
N ILE A 192 3.45 20.86 -25.24
CA ILE A 192 3.06 21.66 -26.42
C ILE A 192 1.64 22.21 -26.22
N GLN A 193 0.68 21.35 -25.88
CA GLN A 193 -0.71 21.75 -25.66
C GLN A 193 -0.84 22.78 -24.53
N ARG A 194 -0.10 22.60 -23.42
CA ARG A 194 -0.04 23.62 -22.36
C ARG A 194 0.55 24.94 -22.87
N THR A 195 1.57 24.89 -23.72
CA THR A 195 2.21 26.09 -24.25
C THR A 195 1.24 26.86 -25.15
N ILE A 196 0.52 26.18 -26.03
CA ILE A 196 -0.56 26.77 -26.84
C ILE A 196 -1.63 27.38 -25.93
N ASN A 197 -2.24 26.60 -25.04
CA ASN A 197 -3.32 27.04 -24.15
C ASN A 197 -2.98 28.19 -23.18
N VAL A 198 -1.69 28.52 -22.98
CA VAL A 198 -1.22 29.63 -22.14
C VAL A 198 -0.93 30.88 -22.96
N SER A 199 -0.78 30.75 -24.29
CA SER A 199 -0.34 31.80 -25.21
C SER A 199 -1.43 32.25 -26.17
N THR A 200 -2.54 31.51 -26.25
CA THR A 200 -3.80 31.84 -26.93
C THR A 200 -4.80 32.45 -25.95
#